data_AF-A0A1J3DJP2-F1
#
_entry.id   AF-A0A1J3DJP2-F1
#
_cell.length_a   1.000
_cell.length_b   1.000
_cell.length_c   1.000
_cell.angle_alpha   90.00
_cell.angle_beta   90.00
_cell.angle_gamma   90.00
#
_symmetry.space_group_name_H-M   'P 1'
#
loop_
_entity.id
_entity.type
_entity.pdbx_description
1 polymer ?
#
loop_
_entity_poly.entity_id
_entity_poly.type
_entity_poly.pdbx_seq_one_letter_code
_entity_poly.pdbx_strand_id
1 'polypeptide(L)'
;NDNAVTDTVIFSAAIGVMISGQANLLSGVHCYNKATGFGGTGIYLKLPGLTQNRIVNSYLDYTGIIAEDPVQLQISGTFFLGDAFILLKSISGVVKGVNIVDNMFSGSGNGIPIVQLDQSRKAFGDVDQVVVDRNSVNGMASRSTVAKGSVDGNGTSWTVDFNPVLLFPNLIKHVQYTLVADGFPVHALRNVSGNRVIVETNA
;
A
#
# COMPACT_ATOMS: atom_id res chain seq x y z
N ASN A 1 -9.97 8.93 22.05
CA ASN A 1 -8.69 9.19 21.35
C ASN A 1 -7.59 9.00 22.39
N ASP A 2 -6.33 8.95 21.98
CA ASP A 2 -5.19 8.86 22.90
C ASP A 2 -5.13 7.54 23.71
N ASN A 3 -5.70 6.46 23.15
CA ASN A 3 -5.64 5.15 23.77
C ASN A 3 -4.46 4.34 23.24
N ALA A 4 -4.06 3.33 24.02
CA ALA A 4 -3.11 2.32 23.60
C ALA A 4 -3.68 0.91 23.79
N VAL A 5 -3.39 0.03 22.83
CA VAL A 5 -3.51 -1.42 23.00
C VAL A 5 -2.13 -2.01 22.81
N THR A 6 -1.64 -2.75 23.80
CA THR A 6 -0.26 -3.22 23.82
C THR A 6 -0.18 -4.68 24.22
N ASP A 7 0.64 -5.46 23.50
CA ASP A 7 0.95 -6.87 23.80
C ASP A 7 -0.29 -7.72 24.07
N THR A 8 -1.27 -7.60 23.18
CA THR A 8 -2.60 -8.17 23.35
C THR A 8 -2.94 -9.15 22.24
N VAL A 9 -3.41 -10.34 22.59
CA VAL A 9 -3.99 -11.31 21.65
C VAL A 9 -5.50 -11.12 21.62
N ILE A 10 -6.06 -10.98 20.42
CA ILE A 10 -7.50 -10.88 20.19
C ILE A 10 -7.95 -12.11 19.43
N PHE A 11 -8.80 -12.92 20.06
CA PHE A 11 -9.23 -14.21 19.55
C PHE A 11 -10.71 -14.23 19.19
N SER A 12 -11.06 -14.93 18.11
CA SER A 12 -12.44 -15.30 17.70
C SER A 12 -13.43 -14.17 17.37
N ALA A 13 -13.04 -12.90 17.50
CA ALA A 13 -13.92 -11.78 17.16
C ALA A 13 -14.20 -11.65 15.65
N ALA A 14 -15.39 -11.17 15.28
CA ALA A 14 -15.67 -10.80 13.89
C ALA A 14 -14.81 -9.60 13.44
N ILE A 15 -14.64 -8.62 14.32
CA ILE A 15 -13.72 -7.49 14.19
C ILE A 15 -12.82 -7.52 15.42
N GLY A 16 -11.50 -7.62 15.25
CA GLY A 16 -10.56 -7.68 16.37
C GLY A 16 -10.50 -6.37 17.15
N VAL A 17 -10.07 -5.29 16.50
CA VAL A 17 -10.12 -3.92 17.04
C VAL A 17 -10.90 -3.02 16.11
N MET A 18 -11.88 -2.29 16.65
CA MET A 18 -12.50 -1.17 15.94
C MET A 18 -11.98 0.15 16.52
N ILE A 19 -11.39 0.98 15.66
CA ILE A 19 -10.92 2.31 16.01
C ILE A 19 -11.89 3.32 15.39
N SER A 20 -12.53 4.12 16.24
CA SER A 20 -13.50 5.15 15.85
C SER A 20 -13.12 6.55 16.35
N GLY A 21 -11.84 6.74 16.73
CA GLY A 21 -11.28 8.03 17.15
C GLY A 21 -9.78 8.13 16.86
N GLN A 22 -9.22 9.31 17.06
CA GLN A 22 -7.85 9.65 16.65
C GLN A 22 -6.77 9.25 17.66
N ALA A 23 -5.51 9.47 17.28
CA ALA A 23 -4.35 9.52 18.18
C ALA A 23 -4.05 8.23 18.97
N ASN A 24 -4.58 7.08 18.56
CA ASN A 24 -4.33 5.81 19.25
C ASN A 24 -3.04 5.13 18.75
N LEU A 25 -2.50 4.25 19.59
CA LEU A 25 -1.37 3.39 19.29
C LEU A 25 -1.74 1.91 19.53
N LEU A 26 -1.60 1.08 18.51
CA LEU A 26 -1.64 -0.37 18.64
C LEU A 26 -0.22 -0.89 18.44
N SER A 27 0.32 -1.61 19.44
CA SER A 27 1.67 -2.18 19.39
C SER A 27 1.69 -3.59 19.93
N GLY A 28 2.34 -4.55 19.28
CA GLY A 28 2.35 -5.94 19.77
C GLY A 28 0.96 -6.60 19.77
N VAL A 29 0.03 -6.10 18.95
CA VAL A 29 -1.32 -6.65 18.88
C VAL A 29 -1.32 -7.85 17.95
N HIS A 30 -1.75 -9.00 18.46
CA HIS A 30 -1.94 -10.21 17.67
C HIS A 30 -3.43 -10.41 17.40
N CYS A 31 -3.86 -10.18 16.16
CA CYS A 31 -5.20 -10.46 15.71
C CYS A 31 -5.27 -11.91 15.20
N TYR A 32 -5.70 -12.82 16.08
CA TYR A 32 -6.05 -14.21 15.76
C TYR A 32 -7.57 -14.39 15.80
N ASN A 33 -8.28 -13.45 15.18
CA ASN A 33 -9.74 -13.43 15.15
C ASN A 33 -10.27 -14.05 13.85
N LYS A 34 -11.57 -13.89 13.55
CA LYS A 34 -12.16 -14.46 12.33
C LYS A 34 -11.34 -14.04 11.10
N ALA A 35 -10.94 -15.02 10.28
CA ALA A 35 -10.13 -14.77 9.09
C ALA A 35 -10.88 -13.93 8.05
N THR A 36 -10.13 -13.17 7.24
CA THR A 36 -10.66 -12.35 6.15
C THR A 36 -11.45 -13.18 5.14
N GLY A 37 -10.98 -14.40 4.82
CA GLY A 37 -11.67 -15.33 3.92
C GLY A 37 -13.06 -15.75 4.41
N PHE A 38 -13.34 -15.60 5.70
CA PHE A 38 -14.67 -15.84 6.30
C PHE A 38 -15.41 -14.53 6.64
N GLY A 39 -14.93 -13.39 6.14
CA GLY A 39 -15.52 -12.07 6.36
C GLY A 39 -15.17 -11.43 7.70
N GLY A 40 -14.09 -11.87 8.35
CA GLY A 40 -13.57 -11.18 9.54
C GLY A 40 -12.63 -10.01 9.20
N THR A 41 -12.29 -9.21 10.20
CA THR A 41 -11.35 -8.08 10.08
C THR A 41 -10.50 -8.00 11.33
N GLY A 42 -9.19 -7.82 11.17
CA GLY A 42 -8.26 -7.74 12.29
C GLY A 42 -8.41 -6.40 12.98
N ILE A 43 -8.09 -5.33 12.25
CA ILE A 43 -8.21 -3.95 12.74
C ILE A 43 -9.03 -3.15 11.72
N TYR A 44 -10.06 -2.47 12.21
CA TYR A 44 -10.90 -1.60 11.40
C TYR A 44 -10.82 -0.16 11.89
N LEU A 45 -10.23 0.72 11.10
CA LEU A 45 -10.24 2.16 11.28
C LEU A 45 -11.47 2.77 10.58
N LYS A 46 -12.53 2.98 11.35
CA LYS A 46 -13.84 3.48 10.90
C LYS A 46 -14.02 4.96 11.25
N LEU A 47 -13.13 5.78 10.69
CA LEU A 47 -13.06 7.23 10.93
C LEU A 47 -12.56 7.97 9.67
N PRO A 48 -13.37 8.02 8.59
CA PRO A 48 -12.96 8.60 7.32
C PRO A 48 -12.47 10.05 7.48
N GLY A 49 -11.29 10.35 6.94
CA GLY A 49 -10.68 11.68 6.95
C GLY A 49 -10.02 12.07 8.27
N LEU A 50 -10.09 11.23 9.31
CA LEU A 50 -9.72 11.60 10.67
C LEU A 50 -8.77 10.59 11.34
N THR A 51 -8.07 9.72 10.60
CA THR A 51 -7.39 8.55 11.22
C THR A 51 -6.36 8.89 12.30
N GLN A 52 -5.25 9.56 12.01
CA GLN A 52 -4.22 9.96 12.98
C GLN A 52 -3.80 8.83 13.95
N ASN A 53 -3.67 7.59 13.47
CA ASN A 53 -3.41 6.40 14.30
C ASN A 53 -2.11 5.71 13.88
N ARG A 54 -1.53 4.95 14.81
CA ARG A 54 -0.32 4.15 14.59
C ARG A 54 -0.59 2.69 14.95
N ILE A 55 -0.28 1.80 14.02
CA ILE A 55 -0.31 0.34 14.20
C ILE A 55 1.09 -0.14 13.91
N VAL A 56 1.78 -0.65 14.94
CA VAL A 56 3.18 -1.01 14.84
C VAL A 56 3.44 -2.38 15.43
N ASN A 57 4.48 -3.07 14.95
CA ASN A 57 5.02 -4.28 15.57
C ASN A 57 3.94 -5.32 15.93
N SER A 58 2.93 -5.47 15.07
CA SER A 58 1.74 -6.29 15.32
C SER A 58 1.78 -7.55 14.47
N TYR A 59 0.88 -8.49 14.75
CA TYR A 59 0.76 -9.74 14.00
C TYR A 59 -0.69 -9.99 13.59
N LEU A 60 -0.93 -10.12 12.30
CA LEU A 60 -2.24 -10.33 11.71
C LEU A 60 -2.30 -11.72 11.10
N ASP A 61 -3.03 -12.62 11.75
CA ASP A 61 -3.07 -14.05 11.42
C ASP A 61 -4.35 -14.36 10.61
N TYR A 62 -4.21 -14.51 9.29
CA TYR A 62 -5.29 -14.68 8.30
C TYR A 62 -6.32 -13.54 8.25
N THR A 63 -6.04 -12.38 8.86
CA THR A 63 -6.98 -11.27 8.99
C THR A 63 -6.35 -9.95 8.59
N GLY A 64 -7.11 -9.02 8.02
CA GLY A 64 -6.56 -7.78 7.44
C GLY A 64 -6.73 -6.53 8.29
N ILE A 65 -6.24 -5.41 7.76
CA ILE A 65 -6.56 -4.06 8.25
C ILE A 65 -7.46 -3.39 7.21
N ILE A 66 -8.53 -2.73 7.67
CA ILE A 66 -9.38 -1.89 6.81
C ILE A 66 -9.31 -0.46 7.33
N ALA A 67 -9.01 0.49 6.45
CA ALA A 67 -8.95 1.92 6.78
C ALA A 67 -9.82 2.74 5.83
N GLU A 68 -10.84 3.40 6.37
CA GLU A 68 -11.69 4.33 5.62
C GLU A 68 -11.03 5.71 5.51
N ASP A 69 -10.91 6.24 4.28
CA ASP A 69 -10.28 7.52 3.92
C ASP A 69 -9.11 7.95 4.84
N PRO A 70 -8.00 7.20 4.89
CA PRO A 70 -7.04 7.40 5.96
C PRO A 70 -6.26 8.70 5.83
N VAL A 71 -6.15 9.42 6.95
CA VAL A 71 -5.35 10.64 7.09
C VAL A 71 -4.38 10.47 8.25
N GLN A 72 -3.07 10.61 8.01
CA GLN A 72 -2.01 10.43 9.01
C GLN A 72 -2.03 9.05 9.68
N LEU A 73 -1.96 7.99 8.89
CA LEU A 73 -1.94 6.60 9.37
C LEU A 73 -0.55 5.99 9.21
N GLN A 74 -0.04 5.35 10.25
CA GLN A 74 1.17 4.53 10.17
C GLN A 74 0.85 3.05 10.42
N ILE A 75 1.32 2.19 9.52
CA ILE A 75 1.34 0.73 9.66
C ILE A 75 2.77 0.25 9.38
N SER A 76 3.49 -0.19 10.41
CA SER A 76 4.90 -0.58 10.24
C SER A 76 5.37 -1.72 11.14
N GLY A 77 6.42 -2.44 10.74
CA GLY A 77 6.99 -3.54 11.53
C GLY A 77 6.01 -4.69 11.78
N THR A 78 4.93 -4.75 11.01
CA THR A 78 3.81 -5.66 11.24
C THR A 78 3.91 -6.88 10.35
N PHE A 79 3.60 -8.07 10.88
CA PHE A 79 3.58 -9.32 10.13
C PHE A 79 2.14 -9.67 9.72
N PHE A 80 1.92 -9.95 8.44
CA PHE A 80 0.66 -10.36 7.85
C PHE A 80 0.80 -11.79 7.30
N LEU A 81 0.09 -12.75 7.89
CA LEU A 81 0.10 -14.15 7.49
C LEU A 81 -1.22 -14.52 6.79
N GLY A 82 -1.14 -15.46 5.84
CA GLY A 82 -2.31 -16.19 5.35
C GLY A 82 -3.19 -15.34 4.43
N ASP A 83 -2.56 -14.64 3.48
CA ASP A 83 -3.21 -13.69 2.56
C ASP A 83 -3.86 -12.49 3.27
N ALA A 84 -3.44 -12.19 4.51
CA ALA A 84 -3.79 -10.95 5.19
C ALA A 84 -3.27 -9.73 4.42
N PHE A 85 -4.12 -8.71 4.25
CA PHE A 85 -3.81 -7.51 3.47
C PHE A 85 -4.32 -6.24 4.17
N ILE A 86 -3.90 -5.09 3.65
CA ILE A 86 -4.40 -3.77 4.05
C ILE A 86 -5.35 -3.25 2.97
N LEU A 87 -6.59 -2.95 3.33
CA LEU A 87 -7.58 -2.34 2.45
C LEU A 87 -7.73 -0.85 2.76
N LEU A 88 -7.36 -0.01 1.79
CA LEU A 88 -7.68 1.42 1.82
C LEU A 88 -9.05 1.60 1.16
N LYS A 89 -10.04 1.97 1.96
CA LYS A 89 -11.42 2.12 1.52
C LYS A 89 -11.77 3.59 1.33
N SER A 90 -12.17 3.94 0.12
CA SER A 90 -12.59 5.29 -0.23
C SER A 90 -14.07 5.49 0.11
N ILE A 91 -14.34 6.43 1.01
CA ILE A 91 -15.69 6.90 1.32
C ILE A 91 -15.97 8.23 0.61
N SER A 92 -15.03 9.16 0.75
CA SER A 92 -15.01 10.51 0.19
C SER A 92 -13.83 10.72 -0.77
N GLY A 93 -12.95 9.73 -0.93
CA GLY A 93 -11.87 9.75 -1.90
C GLY A 93 -10.58 10.38 -1.38
N VAL A 94 -10.32 10.29 -0.08
CA VAL A 94 -9.17 10.93 0.58
C VAL A 94 -8.20 9.89 1.10
N VAL A 95 -6.91 10.06 0.82
CA VAL A 95 -5.83 9.32 1.45
C VAL A 95 -4.60 10.20 1.59
N LYS A 96 -4.24 10.56 2.82
CA LYS A 96 -3.19 11.57 3.08
C LYS A 96 -2.23 11.19 4.19
N GLY A 97 -0.93 11.37 3.99
CA GLY A 97 0.06 11.15 5.05
C GLY A 97 0.06 9.71 5.57
N VAL A 98 -0.10 8.73 4.69
CA VAL A 98 -0.21 7.31 5.06
C VAL A 98 1.12 6.61 4.81
N ASN A 99 1.65 5.94 5.83
CA ASN A 99 2.86 5.14 5.76
C ASN A 99 2.53 3.66 6.00
N ILE A 100 2.73 2.82 4.99
CA ILE A 100 2.66 1.35 5.08
C ILE A 100 4.04 0.83 4.71
N VAL A 101 4.89 0.68 5.72
CA VAL A 101 6.32 0.48 5.50
C VAL A 101 6.92 -0.57 6.41
N ASP A 102 7.96 -1.25 5.95
CA ASP A 102 8.76 -2.15 6.79
C ASP A 102 7.92 -3.30 7.40
N ASN A 103 6.90 -3.77 6.66
CA ASN A 103 6.06 -4.90 7.05
C ASN A 103 6.47 -6.18 6.33
N MET A 104 6.06 -7.33 6.86
CA MET A 104 6.23 -8.64 6.24
C MET A 104 4.88 -9.20 5.83
N PHE A 105 4.76 -9.71 4.61
CA PHE A 105 3.56 -10.36 4.09
C PHE A 105 3.90 -11.78 3.64
N SER A 106 3.11 -12.76 4.07
CA SER A 106 3.26 -14.16 3.66
C SER A 106 1.91 -14.76 3.29
N GLY A 107 1.76 -15.25 2.06
CA GLY A 107 0.49 -15.73 1.53
C GLY A 107 0.60 -17.00 0.69
N SER A 108 -0.50 -17.31 0.02
CA SER A 108 -0.76 -18.60 -0.63
C SER A 108 -0.17 -18.76 -2.03
N GLY A 109 0.37 -17.70 -2.62
CA GLY A 109 0.81 -17.67 -4.03
C GLY A 109 -0.30 -17.27 -5.01
N ASN A 110 -1.52 -16.99 -4.55
CA ASN A 110 -2.67 -16.67 -5.41
C ASN A 110 -2.71 -15.21 -5.90
N GLY A 111 -1.59 -14.47 -5.77
CA GLY A 111 -1.48 -13.10 -6.28
C GLY A 111 -2.30 -12.05 -5.51
N ILE A 112 -2.70 -12.34 -4.26
CA ILE A 112 -3.41 -11.38 -3.41
C ILE A 112 -2.53 -10.15 -3.16
N PRO A 113 -2.96 -8.92 -3.50
CA PRO A 113 -2.16 -7.72 -3.25
C PRO A 113 -2.04 -7.40 -1.76
N ILE A 114 -0.83 -7.02 -1.33
CA ILE A 114 -0.55 -6.65 0.06
C ILE A 114 -1.30 -5.40 0.53
N VAL A 115 -1.53 -4.46 -0.40
CA VAL A 115 -2.34 -3.27 -0.21
C VAL A 115 -3.35 -3.19 -1.35
N GLN A 116 -4.60 -2.94 -1.00
CA GLN A 116 -5.73 -2.91 -1.94
C GLN A 116 -6.47 -1.59 -1.82
N LEU A 117 -7.11 -1.17 -2.91
CA LEU A 117 -7.96 0.01 -2.95
C LEU A 117 -9.41 -0.44 -3.15
N ASP A 118 -10.28 -0.18 -2.17
CA ASP A 118 -11.72 -0.25 -2.37
C ASP A 118 -12.22 1.14 -2.79
N GLN A 119 -12.51 1.28 -4.08
CA GLN A 119 -13.05 2.50 -4.69
C GLN A 119 -14.49 2.31 -5.15
N SER A 120 -15.18 1.28 -4.67
CA SER A 120 -16.55 0.93 -5.07
C SER A 120 -17.54 2.07 -4.85
N ARG A 121 -17.32 2.91 -3.84
CA ARG A 121 -18.14 4.09 -3.54
C ARG A 121 -17.67 5.34 -4.27
N LYS A 122 -16.36 5.59 -4.29
CA LYS A 122 -15.74 6.75 -4.94
C LYS A 122 -14.27 6.47 -5.24
N ALA A 123 -13.74 7.02 -6.32
CA ALA A 123 -12.29 6.98 -6.56
C ALA A 123 -11.52 7.85 -5.55
N PHE A 124 -10.29 7.46 -5.22
CA PHE A 124 -9.34 8.30 -4.50
C PHE A 124 -8.91 9.46 -5.42
N GLY A 125 -9.51 10.63 -5.21
CA GLY A 125 -9.18 11.84 -5.96
C GLY A 125 -8.19 12.76 -5.23
N ASP A 126 -8.09 12.60 -3.91
CA ASP A 126 -7.24 13.43 -3.06
C ASP A 126 -6.18 12.56 -2.37
N VAL A 127 -5.09 12.32 -3.11
CA VAL A 127 -3.97 11.45 -2.74
C VAL A 127 -2.72 12.30 -2.50
N ASP A 128 -2.26 12.35 -1.26
CA ASP A 128 -1.08 13.14 -0.89
C ASP A 128 -0.21 12.47 0.17
N GLN A 129 1.12 12.57 0.05
CA GLN A 129 2.05 12.02 1.04
C GLN A 129 1.77 10.54 1.42
N VAL A 130 1.52 9.68 0.43
CA VAL A 130 1.27 8.24 0.65
C VAL A 130 2.52 7.43 0.31
N VAL A 131 3.05 6.72 1.30
CA VAL A 131 4.22 5.86 1.19
C VAL A 131 3.81 4.42 1.45
N VAL A 132 3.86 3.59 0.42
CA VAL A 132 3.85 2.13 0.55
C VAL A 132 5.17 1.66 0.00
N ASP A 133 6.08 1.19 0.85
CA ASP A 133 7.46 0.88 0.46
C ASP A 133 8.15 -0.04 1.48
N ARG A 134 9.26 -0.67 1.09
CA ARG A 134 10.10 -1.52 1.98
C ARG A 134 9.35 -2.66 2.69
N ASN A 135 8.28 -3.16 2.07
CA ASN A 135 7.57 -4.33 2.56
C ASN A 135 8.21 -5.60 1.97
N SER A 136 8.46 -6.60 2.79
CA SER A 136 8.91 -7.93 2.35
C SER A 136 7.70 -8.79 2.02
N VAL A 137 7.69 -9.44 0.87
CA VAL A 137 6.51 -10.13 0.34
C VAL A 137 6.89 -11.54 -0.11
N ASN A 138 6.23 -12.54 0.47
CA ASN A 138 6.34 -13.95 0.10
C ASN A 138 4.96 -14.50 -0.30
N GLY A 139 4.81 -15.05 -1.50
CA GLY A 139 3.54 -15.66 -1.93
C GLY A 139 2.36 -14.68 -2.09
N MET A 140 2.60 -13.37 -2.20
CA MET A 140 1.57 -12.34 -2.41
C MET A 140 2.03 -11.35 -3.48
N ALA A 141 1.11 -10.52 -4.00
CA ALA A 141 1.45 -9.50 -4.99
C ALA A 141 1.93 -8.21 -4.30
N SER A 142 3.16 -7.80 -4.59
CA SER A 142 3.70 -6.54 -4.09
C SER A 142 2.93 -5.34 -4.66
N ARG A 143 2.76 -4.32 -3.81
CA ARG A 143 2.19 -3.01 -4.17
C ARG A 143 2.98 -1.94 -3.47
N SER A 144 3.26 -0.86 -4.18
CA SER A 144 4.14 0.22 -3.71
C SER A 144 3.69 1.57 -4.27
N THR A 145 4.13 2.66 -3.66
CA THR A 145 4.05 4.01 -4.25
C THR A 145 5.37 4.45 -4.88
N VAL A 146 6.41 3.63 -4.75
CA VAL A 146 7.73 3.79 -5.39
C VAL A 146 8.06 2.54 -6.18
N ALA A 147 8.45 2.68 -7.45
CA ALA A 147 8.85 1.56 -8.29
C ALA A 147 10.15 1.89 -9.02
N LYS A 148 10.91 0.83 -9.34
CA LYS A 148 12.11 0.88 -10.18
C LYS A 148 11.96 -0.15 -11.28
N GLY A 149 12.44 0.20 -12.47
CA GLY A 149 12.41 -0.67 -13.63
C GLY A 149 13.52 -0.27 -14.59
N SER A 150 13.94 -1.23 -15.40
CA SER A 150 14.92 -1.05 -16.46
C SER A 150 14.38 -1.72 -17.72
N VAL A 151 14.80 -1.20 -18.87
CA VAL A 151 14.45 -1.74 -20.17
C VAL A 151 15.65 -1.52 -21.08
N ASP A 152 16.05 -2.59 -21.75
CA ASP A 152 17.15 -2.58 -22.72
C ASP A 152 16.56 -2.82 -24.11
N GLY A 153 17.14 -2.22 -25.14
CA GLY A 153 16.72 -2.44 -26.51
C GLY A 153 17.33 -1.46 -27.51
N ASN A 154 17.29 -1.81 -28.78
CA ASN A 154 17.71 -0.94 -29.87
C ASN A 154 16.51 -0.13 -30.38
N GLY A 155 16.70 1.17 -30.60
CA GLY A 155 15.67 2.05 -31.13
C GLY A 155 15.74 3.44 -30.49
N THR A 156 14.69 4.23 -30.71
CA THR A 156 14.59 5.62 -30.26
C THR A 156 13.56 5.82 -29.15
N SER A 157 12.92 4.75 -28.66
CA SER A 157 11.83 4.83 -27.68
C SER A 157 11.78 3.58 -26.82
N TRP A 158 11.69 3.78 -25.50
CA TRP A 158 11.56 2.70 -24.52
C TRP A 158 10.44 3.00 -23.54
N THR A 159 9.65 1.97 -23.23
CA THR A 159 8.53 2.06 -22.29
C THR A 159 8.75 1.11 -21.12
N VAL A 160 8.65 1.64 -19.90
CA VAL A 160 8.59 0.83 -18.67
C VAL A 160 7.16 0.87 -18.13
N ASP A 161 6.56 -0.30 -17.93
CA ASP A 161 5.21 -0.44 -17.38
C ASP A 161 5.26 -0.72 -15.87
N PHE A 162 4.75 0.21 -15.08
CA PHE A 162 4.72 0.13 -13.62
C PHE A 162 3.35 -0.28 -13.05
N ASN A 163 2.36 -0.60 -13.88
CA ASN A 163 1.04 -1.09 -13.41
C ASN A 163 1.11 -2.30 -12.47
N PRO A 164 2.03 -3.28 -12.64
CA PRO A 164 2.11 -4.41 -11.74
C PRO A 164 2.53 -4.06 -10.31
N VAL A 165 3.13 -2.88 -10.10
CA VAL A 165 3.76 -2.48 -8.83
C VAL A 165 3.08 -1.28 -8.19
N LEU A 166 2.77 -0.24 -8.96
CA LEU A 166 2.23 1.00 -8.43
C LEU A 166 0.79 0.82 -7.94
N LEU A 167 0.54 1.23 -6.70
CA LEU A 167 -0.75 1.08 -6.01
C LEU A 167 -1.85 1.93 -6.66
N PHE A 168 -1.55 3.20 -6.96
CA PHE A 168 -2.52 4.12 -7.56
C PHE A 168 -2.42 4.09 -9.08
N PRO A 169 -3.56 3.97 -9.79
CA PRO A 169 -3.56 4.04 -11.24
C PRO A 169 -3.26 5.47 -11.70
N ASN A 170 -2.36 5.61 -12.67
CA ASN A 170 -2.07 6.86 -13.37
C ASN A 170 -1.74 8.05 -12.45
N LEU A 171 -0.92 7.83 -11.42
CA LEU A 171 -0.58 8.86 -10.41
C LEU A 171 0.94 9.03 -10.22
N ILE A 172 1.72 8.85 -11.27
CA ILE A 172 3.16 9.13 -11.23
C ILE A 172 3.37 10.65 -11.15
N LYS A 173 3.83 11.15 -9.99
CA LYS A 173 4.13 12.58 -9.78
C LYS A 173 5.58 12.94 -10.10
N HIS A 174 6.51 12.00 -9.93
CA HIS A 174 7.95 12.21 -10.12
C HIS A 174 8.59 11.02 -10.83
N VAL A 175 9.49 11.31 -11.77
CA VAL A 175 10.30 10.32 -12.47
C VAL A 175 11.76 10.76 -12.42
N GLN A 176 12.64 9.82 -12.10
CA GLN A 176 14.09 9.95 -12.25
C GLN A 176 14.56 8.77 -13.07
N TYR A 177 15.46 9.00 -14.02
CA TYR A 177 16.00 7.96 -14.88
C TYR A 177 17.44 8.26 -15.25
N THR A 178 18.15 7.21 -15.64
CA THR A 178 19.48 7.25 -16.24
C THR A 178 19.39 6.51 -17.57
N LEU A 179 20.06 7.03 -18.60
CA LEU A 179 20.21 6.37 -19.90
C LEU A 179 21.66 5.94 -20.08
N VAL A 180 21.88 4.70 -20.53
CA VAL A 180 23.20 4.20 -20.92
C VAL A 180 23.15 3.99 -22.43
N ALA A 181 24.05 4.65 -23.17
CA ALA A 181 24.10 4.59 -24.62
C ALA A 181 25.54 4.76 -25.12
N ASP A 182 25.82 4.24 -26.32
CA ASP A 182 27.07 4.49 -27.03
C ASP A 182 27.03 5.90 -27.65
N GLY A 183 27.57 6.87 -26.93
CA GLY A 183 27.62 8.28 -27.34
C GLY A 183 26.78 9.20 -26.45
N PHE A 184 26.41 10.37 -26.97
CA PHE A 184 25.67 11.39 -26.24
C PHE A 184 24.35 11.73 -26.95
N PRO A 185 23.39 10.78 -26.99
CA PRO A 185 22.09 11.05 -27.59
C PRO A 185 21.35 12.14 -26.79
N VAL A 186 20.59 12.96 -27.50
CA VAL A 186 19.60 13.83 -26.85
C VAL A 186 18.44 12.95 -26.44
N HIS A 187 18.09 12.97 -25.17
CA HIS A 187 17.04 12.14 -24.60
C HIS A 187 16.04 12.96 -23.78
N ALA A 188 14.79 12.49 -23.73
CA ALA A 188 13.74 13.15 -22.96
C ALA A 188 12.73 12.14 -22.38
N LEU A 189 12.22 12.46 -21.20
CA LEU A 189 10.99 11.86 -20.68
C LEU A 189 9.81 12.42 -21.49
N ARG A 190 9.03 11.54 -22.12
CA ARG A 190 7.96 11.93 -23.04
C ARG A 190 6.57 11.74 -22.46
N ASN A 191 6.35 10.65 -21.73
CA ASN A 191 5.04 10.33 -21.21
C ASN A 191 5.14 9.58 -19.88
N VAL A 192 4.16 9.81 -18.99
CA VAL A 192 4.00 9.15 -17.69
C VAL A 192 2.57 8.62 -17.46
N SER A 193 1.74 8.61 -18.51
CA SER A 193 0.33 8.23 -18.42
C SER A 193 0.14 6.71 -18.24
N GLY A 194 -0.91 6.30 -17.56
CA GLY A 194 -1.29 4.90 -17.39
C GLY A 194 -0.24 4.10 -16.63
N ASN A 195 0.49 4.74 -15.71
CA ASN A 195 1.65 4.16 -15.00
C ASN A 195 2.76 3.64 -15.94
N ARG A 196 2.84 4.19 -17.15
CA ARG A 196 3.88 3.87 -18.11
C ARG A 196 4.78 5.08 -18.29
N VAL A 197 6.08 4.83 -18.18
CA VAL A 197 7.10 5.85 -18.41
C VAL A 197 7.72 5.60 -19.78
N ILE A 198 7.67 6.62 -20.64
CA ILE A 198 8.25 6.56 -21.99
C ILE A 198 9.43 7.53 -22.06
N VAL A 199 10.60 7.00 -22.39
CA VAL A 199 11.82 7.77 -22.69
C VAL A 199 12.12 7.63 -24.17
N GLU A 200 12.48 8.72 -24.82
CA GLU A 200 12.89 8.74 -26.23
C GLU A 200 14.27 9.36 -26.41
N THR A 201 14.96 8.93 -27.47
CA THR A 201 16.24 9.48 -27.95
C THR A 201 16.12 9.95 -29.40
N ASN A 202 17.06 10.81 -29.84
CA ASN A 202 17.20 11.23 -31.23
C ASN A 202 18.17 10.39 -32.06
N ALA A 203 18.80 9.38 -31.44
CA ALA A 203 19.71 8.41 -32.05
C ALA A 203 19.05 7.04 -32.05
#